data_AF-A0A536PTX6-F1
#
_entry.id   AF-A0A536PTX6-F1
#
_cell.length_a   1.000
_cell.length_b   1.000
_cell.length_c   1.000
_cell.angle_alpha   90.00
_cell.angle_beta   90.00
_cell.angle_gamma   90.00
#
_symmetry.space_group_name_H-M   'P 1'
#
loop_
_entity.id
_entity.type
_entity.pdbx_description
1 polymer ?
#
loop_
_entity_poly.entity_id
_entity_poly.type
_entity_poly.pdbx_seq_one_letter_code
_entity_poly.pdbx_strand_id
1 'polypeptide(L)'
;MLFLIGCSQTKTDVVGTWVMSESSSQYVPTQLRGSTPKLVINSDGTFSASNMPGSFHFSSEIISNTGQGKWTRITDEGQDEIQLTFDGSYGGQLLVSDSWGGPTLSYFLGDPDQVHRIEFKRE
;
A
#
# COMPACT_ATOMS: atom_id res chain seq x y z
N MET A 1 -17.18 22.63 28.43
CA MET A 1 -16.16 22.75 27.38
C MET A 1 -15.60 21.35 27.16
N LEU A 2 -16.10 20.63 26.16
CA LEU A 2 -15.67 19.27 25.85
C LEU A 2 -14.34 19.36 25.11
N PHE A 3 -13.26 18.89 25.74
CA PHE A 3 -12.00 18.63 25.05
C PHE A 3 -12.22 17.44 24.13
N LEU A 4 -12.37 17.69 22.82
CA LEU A 4 -12.14 16.68 21.81
C LEU A 4 -10.64 16.40 21.82
N ILE A 5 -10.25 15.37 22.55
CA ILE A 5 -8.91 14.79 22.46
C ILE A 5 -8.83 14.23 21.05
N GLY A 6 -8.21 15.01 20.15
CA GLY A 6 -7.79 14.52 18.85
C GLY A 6 -6.89 13.32 19.09
N CYS A 7 -7.43 12.13 18.84
CA CYS A 7 -6.62 10.93 18.77
C CYS A 7 -5.66 11.18 17.62
N SER A 8 -4.39 11.46 17.90
CA SER A 8 -3.36 11.45 16.88
C SER A 8 -3.42 10.07 16.25
N GLN A 9 -3.84 9.95 14.98
CA GLN A 9 -3.79 8.70 14.24
C GLN A 9 -2.34 8.21 14.29
N THR A 10 -2.07 7.28 15.19
CA THR A 10 -0.71 6.84 15.48
C THR A 10 -0.21 6.10 14.25
N LYS A 11 0.88 6.59 13.65
CA LYS A 11 1.67 5.96 12.58
C LYS A 11 1.90 4.44 12.73
N THR A 12 1.69 3.86 13.91
CA THR A 12 1.98 2.47 14.24
C THR A 12 0.93 1.47 13.77
N ASP A 13 -0.30 1.88 13.51
CA ASP A 13 -1.37 0.99 13.02
C ASP A 13 -1.09 0.42 11.62
N VAL A 14 -0.23 1.06 10.81
CA VAL A 14 0.19 0.58 9.48
C VAL A 14 1.49 -0.22 9.51
N VAL A 15 2.23 -0.19 10.62
CA VAL A 15 3.46 -0.98 10.79
C VAL A 15 3.11 -2.47 10.79
N GLY A 16 3.93 -3.26 10.11
CA GLY A 16 3.80 -4.71 10.04
C GLY A 16 3.88 -5.23 8.63
N THR A 17 3.41 -6.47 8.50
CA THR A 17 3.49 -7.22 7.26
C THR A 17 2.13 -7.31 6.60
N TRP A 18 2.11 -7.01 5.31
CA TRP A 18 0.92 -6.87 4.50
C TRP A 18 1.03 -7.79 3.29
N VAL A 19 0.04 -8.66 3.12
CA VAL A 19 -0.02 -9.64 2.05
C VAL A 19 -1.25 -9.35 1.20
N MET A 20 -1.10 -9.41 -0.12
CA MET A 20 -2.21 -9.20 -1.04
C MET A 20 -3.36 -10.18 -0.75
N SER A 21 -4.58 -9.66 -0.74
CA SER A 21 -5.78 -10.47 -0.58
C SER A 21 -5.97 -11.43 -1.76
N GLU A 22 -6.52 -12.61 -1.49
CA GLU A 22 -6.85 -13.59 -2.53
C GLU A 22 -7.82 -13.02 -3.57
N SER A 23 -8.78 -12.18 -3.14
CA SER A 23 -9.73 -11.50 -4.03
C SER A 23 -9.09 -10.58 -5.05
N SER A 24 -7.91 -10.01 -4.76
CA SER A 24 -7.18 -9.15 -5.70
C SER A 24 -6.41 -9.94 -6.76
N SER A 25 -6.23 -11.27 -6.59
CA SER A 25 -5.48 -12.11 -7.54
C SER A 25 -6.04 -12.09 -8.96
N GLN A 26 -7.35 -11.86 -9.12
CA GLN A 26 -8.02 -11.76 -10.42
C GLN A 26 -7.53 -10.58 -11.27
N TYR A 27 -6.99 -9.54 -10.65
CA TYR A 27 -6.49 -8.33 -11.32
C TYR A 27 -4.98 -8.38 -11.58
N VAL A 28 -4.29 -9.38 -11.04
CA VAL A 28 -2.83 -9.47 -11.16
C VAL A 28 -2.43 -9.92 -12.57
N PRO A 29 -1.46 -9.25 -13.22
CA PRO A 29 -0.92 -9.67 -14.50
C PRO A 29 -0.49 -11.14 -14.51
N THR A 30 -0.64 -11.82 -15.64
CA THR A 30 -0.36 -13.26 -15.76
C THR A 30 1.07 -13.62 -15.38
N GLN A 31 2.02 -12.72 -15.60
CA GLN A 31 3.43 -12.87 -15.30
C GLN A 31 3.73 -12.90 -13.78
N LEU A 32 2.83 -12.36 -12.96
CA LEU A 32 2.93 -12.40 -11.50
C LEU A 32 2.11 -13.51 -10.86
N ARG A 33 1.38 -14.32 -11.66
CA ARG A 33 0.62 -15.45 -11.12
C ARG A 33 1.54 -16.45 -10.43
N GLY A 34 1.18 -16.84 -9.21
CA GLY A 34 2.00 -17.73 -8.36
C GLY A 34 3.02 -16.98 -7.48
N SER A 35 3.19 -15.67 -7.68
CA SER A 35 3.86 -14.81 -6.71
C SER A 35 2.82 -14.21 -5.76
N THR A 36 3.18 -14.06 -4.49
CA THR A 36 2.34 -13.38 -3.49
C THR A 36 2.90 -11.99 -3.25
N PRO A 37 2.25 -10.91 -3.74
CA PRO A 37 2.71 -9.55 -3.47
C PRO A 37 2.67 -9.28 -1.97
N LYS A 38 3.74 -8.66 -1.47
CA LYS A 38 3.97 -8.43 -0.05
C LYS A 38 4.64 -7.09 0.19
N LEU A 39 4.16 -6.39 1.21
CA LEU A 39 4.69 -5.11 1.69
C LEU A 39 4.97 -5.22 3.19
N VAL A 40 6.15 -4.81 3.61
CA VAL A 40 6.54 -4.73 5.03
C VAL A 40 6.80 -3.27 5.34
N ILE A 41 6.10 -2.74 6.34
CA ILE A 41 6.23 -1.36 6.82
C ILE A 41 6.88 -1.42 8.20
N ASN A 42 8.05 -0.80 8.34
CA ASN A 42 8.81 -0.79 9.58
C ASN A 42 8.58 0.50 10.37
N SER A 43 8.66 0.41 11.70
CA SER A 43 8.47 1.55 12.60
C SER A 43 9.57 2.62 12.50
N ASP A 44 10.72 2.29 11.91
CA ASP A 44 11.84 3.21 11.66
C ASP A 44 11.66 4.10 10.42
N GLY A 45 10.49 4.03 9.78
CA GLY A 45 10.18 4.80 8.58
C GLY A 45 10.67 4.15 7.28
N THR A 46 11.13 2.89 7.31
CA THR A 46 11.50 2.12 6.10
C THR A 46 10.41 1.14 5.69
N PHE A 47 10.45 0.71 4.42
CA PHE A 47 9.62 -0.38 3.93
C PHE A 47 10.40 -1.30 2.99
N SER A 48 9.88 -2.50 2.79
CA SER A 48 10.26 -3.40 1.70
C SER A 48 9.02 -3.92 0.97
N ALA A 49 9.05 -3.87 -0.35
CA ALA A 49 7.99 -4.35 -1.24
C ALA A 49 8.52 -5.49 -2.12
N SER A 50 7.67 -6.46 -2.39
CA SER A 50 7.97 -7.57 -3.30
C SER A 50 6.79 -7.89 -4.19
N ASN A 51 7.07 -8.03 -5.48
CA ASN A 51 6.11 -8.43 -6.50
C ASN A 51 4.85 -7.55 -6.58
N MET A 52 4.95 -6.25 -6.26
CA MET A 52 3.80 -5.36 -6.27
C MET A 52 3.35 -5.09 -7.71
N PRO A 53 2.13 -5.50 -8.12
CA PRO A 53 1.68 -5.31 -9.50
C PRO A 53 1.51 -3.82 -9.86
N GLY A 54 1.73 -3.51 -11.14
CA GLY A 54 1.49 -2.17 -11.70
C GLY A 54 2.74 -1.31 -11.82
N SER A 55 2.54 0.00 -11.92
CA SER A 55 3.62 0.98 -12.03
C SER A 55 3.71 1.77 -10.72
N PHE A 56 4.35 1.21 -9.70
CA PHE A 56 4.59 1.91 -8.42
C PHE A 56 5.64 3.03 -8.53
N HIS A 57 6.33 3.08 -9.66
CA HIS A 57 7.27 4.12 -10.08
C HIS A 57 7.30 4.13 -11.62
N PHE A 58 7.70 5.25 -12.24
CA PHE A 58 7.92 5.33 -13.71
C PHE A 58 8.97 4.30 -14.15
N SER A 59 8.54 3.08 -14.45
CA SER A 59 9.36 2.06 -15.10
C SER A 59 8.65 1.53 -16.33
N SER A 60 9.42 1.21 -17.36
CA SER A 60 8.94 0.60 -18.59
C SER A 60 8.46 -0.84 -18.41
N GLU A 61 8.81 -1.49 -17.29
CA GLU A 61 8.40 -2.85 -16.96
C GLU A 61 7.32 -2.84 -15.89
N ILE A 62 6.10 -2.57 -16.36
CA ILE A 62 4.84 -2.35 -15.63
C ILE A 62 4.27 -3.65 -15.02
N ILE A 63 5.13 -4.54 -14.53
CA ILE A 63 4.70 -5.88 -14.14
C ILE A 63 4.90 -6.10 -12.65
N SER A 64 6.06 -5.76 -12.08
CA SER A 64 6.41 -6.14 -10.71
C SER A 64 7.38 -5.16 -10.07
N ASN A 65 6.91 -4.43 -9.05
CA ASN A 65 7.77 -3.52 -8.28
C ASN A 65 8.24 -4.24 -7.02
N THR A 66 9.56 -4.45 -6.96
CA THR A 66 10.26 -5.02 -5.82
C THR A 66 11.35 -4.04 -5.42
N GLY A 67 11.48 -3.78 -4.13
CA GLY A 67 12.47 -2.83 -3.64
C GLY A 67 12.21 -2.40 -2.21
N GLN A 68 12.87 -1.34 -1.83
CA GLN A 68 12.84 -0.78 -0.49
C GLN A 68 12.90 0.73 -0.55
N GLY A 69 12.61 1.37 0.57
CA GLY A 69 12.79 2.81 0.71
C GLY A 69 12.17 3.36 1.98
N LYS A 70 11.64 4.57 1.89
CA LYS A 70 11.02 5.30 3.01
C LYS A 70 9.52 5.40 2.85
N TRP A 71 8.81 5.44 3.97
CA TRP A 71 7.38 5.68 3.98
C TRP A 71 7.00 6.81 4.93
N THR A 72 5.89 7.46 4.62
CA THR A 72 5.26 8.48 5.46
C THR A 72 3.75 8.33 5.39
N ARG A 73 3.07 8.50 6.52
CA ARG A 73 1.60 8.65 6.53
C ARG A 73 1.25 10.09 6.19
N ILE A 74 0.33 10.27 5.25
CA ILE A 74 -0.16 11.56 4.79
C ILE A 74 -1.69 11.54 4.79
N THR A 75 -2.28 12.73 4.69
CA THR A 75 -3.70 12.88 4.38
C THR A 75 -3.78 13.62 3.06
N ASP A 76 -4.35 12.98 2.04
CA ASP A 76 -4.50 13.55 0.70
C ASP A 76 -5.98 13.57 0.33
N GLU A 77 -6.49 14.73 -0.08
CA GLU A 77 -7.93 14.94 -0.37
C GLU A 77 -8.90 14.42 0.72
N GLY A 78 -8.47 14.40 1.98
CA GLY A 78 -9.26 13.88 3.11
C GLY A 78 -9.21 12.35 3.28
N GLN A 79 -8.44 11.65 2.46
CA GLN A 79 -8.17 10.23 2.56
C GLN A 79 -6.87 9.99 3.35
N ASP A 80 -6.86 8.93 4.15
CA ASP A 80 -5.71 8.54 4.93
C ASP A 80 -4.84 7.59 4.11
N GLU A 81 -3.57 7.93 3.94
CA GLU A 81 -2.68 7.28 2.99
C GLU A 81 -1.29 7.03 3.57
N ILE A 82 -0.62 6.02 3.01
CA ILE A 82 0.83 5.88 3.10
C ILE A 82 1.44 6.25 1.76
N GLN A 83 2.41 7.17 1.78
CA GLN A 83 3.26 7.47 0.64
C GLN A 83 4.53 6.63 0.76
N LEU A 84 4.80 5.83 -0.27
CA LEU A 84 6.06 5.10 -0.42
C LEU A 84 7.01 5.91 -1.30
N THR A 85 8.27 5.96 -0.92
CA THR A 85 9.36 6.54 -1.71
C THR A 85 10.45 5.48 -1.85
N PHE A 86 10.58 4.89 -3.04
CA PHE A 86 11.59 3.87 -3.31
C PHE A 86 12.99 4.50 -3.34
N ASP A 87 14.01 3.75 -2.94
CA ASP A 87 15.40 4.20 -3.04
C ASP A 87 15.73 4.48 -4.52
N GLY A 88 16.04 5.74 -4.84
CA GLY A 88 16.40 6.17 -6.20
C GLY A 88 15.23 6.51 -7.13
N SER A 89 13.98 6.53 -6.65
CA SER A 89 12.81 6.90 -7.48
C SER A 89 11.64 7.47 -6.66
N TYR A 90 10.66 8.07 -7.32
CA TYR A 90 9.36 8.36 -6.70
C TYR A 90 8.58 7.04 -6.54
N GLY A 91 7.83 6.88 -5.45
CA GLY A 91 6.95 5.74 -5.23
C GLY A 91 5.46 6.10 -5.31
N GLY A 92 4.61 5.14 -4.98
CA GLY A 92 3.14 5.28 -5.01
C GLY A 92 2.52 5.52 -3.63
N GLN A 93 1.24 5.88 -3.63
CA GLN A 93 0.39 5.99 -2.45
C GLN A 93 -0.45 4.73 -2.27
N LEU A 94 -0.72 4.35 -1.02
CA LEU A 94 -1.74 3.36 -0.68
C LEU A 94 -2.72 3.95 0.32
N LEU A 95 -4.01 3.73 0.05
CA LEU A 95 -5.11 4.06 0.94
C LEU A 95 -5.08 3.17 2.17
N VAL A 96 -5.20 3.78 3.33
CA VAL A 96 -5.42 3.12 4.61
C VAL A 96 -6.92 3.09 4.87
N SER A 97 -7.47 1.93 5.21
CA SER A 97 -8.88 1.80 5.58
C SER A 97 -9.02 0.90 6.79
N ASP A 98 -9.78 1.36 7.78
CA ASP A 98 -10.18 0.54 8.93
C ASP A 98 -11.52 -0.11 8.64
N SER A 99 -11.52 -1.45 8.55
CA SER A 99 -12.74 -2.23 8.34
C SER A 99 -12.98 -3.18 9.50
N TRP A 100 -14.17 -3.79 9.56
CA TRP A 100 -14.54 -4.75 10.60
C TRP A 100 -13.62 -5.99 10.65
N GLY A 101 -12.83 -6.24 9.59
CA GLY A 101 -11.80 -7.28 9.51
C GLY A 101 -10.38 -6.82 9.88
N GLY A 102 -10.22 -5.60 10.38
CA GLY A 102 -8.94 -4.95 10.62
C GLY A 102 -8.57 -3.94 9.54
N PRO A 103 -7.45 -3.24 9.71
CA PRO A 103 -6.97 -2.28 8.72
C PRO A 103 -6.53 -3.01 7.45
N THR A 104 -6.71 -2.35 6.33
CA THR A 104 -6.30 -2.78 5.00
C THR A 104 -5.50 -1.68 4.33
N LEU A 105 -4.55 -2.05 3.48
CA LEU A 105 -3.89 -1.14 2.55
C LEU A 105 -4.38 -1.43 1.14
N SER A 106 -4.57 -0.40 0.32
CA SER A 106 -4.96 -0.63 -1.07
C SER A 106 -4.52 0.45 -2.05
N TYR A 107 -4.43 0.09 -3.32
CA TYR A 107 -4.25 1.03 -4.43
C TYR A 107 -5.00 0.53 -5.66
N PHE A 108 -5.12 1.37 -6.69
CA PHE A 108 -5.72 1.01 -7.97
C PHE A 108 -4.64 0.63 -8.99
N LEU A 109 -4.82 -0.50 -9.64
CA LEU A 109 -3.97 -0.94 -10.75
C LEU A 109 -4.48 -0.31 -12.05
N GLY A 110 -3.79 0.75 -12.50
CA GLY A 110 -4.20 1.50 -13.69
C GLY A 110 -5.16 2.64 -13.34
N ASP A 111 -6.19 2.82 -14.16
CA ASP A 111 -7.19 3.88 -13.95
C ASP A 111 -8.14 3.52 -12.79
N PRO A 112 -8.32 4.38 -11.77
CA PRO A 112 -9.28 4.17 -10.69
C PRO A 112 -10.71 3.86 -11.17
N ASP A 113 -11.14 4.40 -12.31
CA ASP A 113 -12.48 4.17 -12.88
C ASP A 113 -12.67 2.74 -13.39
N GLN A 114 -11.59 1.99 -13.59
CA GLN A 114 -11.63 0.58 -13.96
C GLN A 114 -11.73 -0.36 -12.75
N VAL A 115 -11.66 0.18 -11.53
CA VAL A 115 -11.90 -0.53 -10.25
C VAL A 115 -11.02 -1.78 -10.07
N HIS A 116 -9.80 -1.78 -10.59
CA HIS A 116 -8.82 -2.83 -10.34
C HIS A 116 -8.11 -2.59 -9.00
N ARG A 117 -8.86 -2.68 -7.90
CA ARG A 117 -8.34 -2.42 -6.56
C ARG A 117 -7.52 -3.61 -6.06
N ILE A 118 -6.25 -3.35 -5.77
CA ILE A 118 -5.37 -4.30 -5.11
C ILE A 118 -5.41 -4.00 -3.61
N GLU A 119 -5.87 -4.97 -2.83
CA GLU A 119 -6.00 -4.87 -1.37
C GLU A 119 -4.97 -5.78 -0.70
N PHE A 120 -4.41 -5.29 0.41
CA PHE A 120 -3.50 -6.02 1.29
C PHE A 120 -4.11 -6.10 2.69
N LYS A 121 -3.95 -7.27 3.30
CA LYS A 121 -4.37 -7.56 4.66
C LYS A 121 -3.14 -7.84 5.51
N ARG A 122 -3.28 -7.63 6.82
CA ARG A 122 -2.25 -8.01 7.78
C ARG A 122 -2.01 -9.53 7.70
N GLU A 123 -0.74 -9.92 7.66
CA GLU A 123 -0.32 -11.32 7.89
C GLU A 123 -0.38 -11.66 9.39
#